data_AF-A0A7X6Y6B3-F1
#
_entry.id   AF-A0A7X6Y6B3-F1
#
_cell.length_a   1.000
_cell.length_b   1.000
_cell.length_c   1.000
_cell.angle_alpha   90.00
_cell.angle_beta   90.00
_cell.angle_gamma   90.00
#
_symmetry.space_group_name_H-M   'P 1'
#
loop_
_entity.id
_entity.type
_entity.pdbx_description
1 polymer ?
#
loop_
_entity_poly.entity_id
_entity_poly.type
_entity_poly.pdbx_seq_one_letter_code
_entity_poly.pdbx_strand_id
1 'polypeptide(L)' 'MAELVKGLLLENEAIGEDYFRLEVSAPSLARQAQPGQFVQLKCGETLDPLLRRPISIHRYEPE' A
#
# COMPACT_ATOMS: atom_id res chain seq x y z
N MET A 1 13.50 -4.38 -9.85
CA MET A 1 12.31 -4.81 -10.62
C MET A 1 11.09 -4.58 -9.75
N ALA A 2 9.95 -4.16 -10.31
CA ALA A 2 8.72 -4.03 -9.54
C ALA A 2 8.13 -5.42 -9.25
N GLU A 3 7.95 -5.75 -7.97
CA GLU A 3 7.36 -7.01 -7.51
C GLU A 3 5.84 -6.82 -7.35
N LEU A 4 5.05 -7.76 -7.88
CA LEU A 4 3.62 -7.81 -7.62
C LEU A 4 3.37 -8.70 -6.40
N VAL A 5 2.86 -8.10 -5.33
CA VAL A 5 2.56 -8.81 -4.08
C VAL A 5 1.10 -8.59 -3.71
N LYS A 6 0.42 -9.65 -3.24
CA LYS A 6 -0.89 -9.52 -2.60
C LYS A 6 -0.67 -9.03 -1.17
N GLY A 7 -1.25 -7.89 -0.83
CA GLY A 7 -1.29 -7.36 0.54
C GLY A 7 -2.67 -7.56 1.16
N LEU A 8 -2.71 -7.87 2.45
CA LEU A 8 -3.95 -7.90 3.22
C LEU A 8 -4.19 -6.52 3.85
N LEU A 9 -5.36 -5.91 3.62
CA LEU A 9 -5.75 -4.70 4.33
C LEU A 9 -6.03 -5.04 5.80
N LEU A 10 -5.21 -4.53 6.70
CA LEU A 10 -5.40 -4.68 8.14
C LEU A 10 -6.30 -3.57 8.68
N GLU A 11 -6.07 -2.33 8.24
CA GLU A 11 -6.81 -1.16 8.70
C GLU A 11 -6.98 -0.11 7.59
N ASN A 12 -8.11 0.59 7.61
CA ASN A 12 -8.40 1.78 6.83
C ASN A 12 -9.07 2.82 7.73
N GLU A 13 -8.26 3.63 8.41
CA GLU A 13 -8.71 4.61 9.39
C GLU A 13 -8.90 5.99 8.73
N ALA A 14 -10.06 6.62 8.96
CA ALA A 14 -10.28 8.01 8.57
C ALA A 14 -9.60 8.95 9.59
N ILE A 15 -8.65 9.76 9.13
CA ILE A 15 -7.90 10.71 9.97
C ILE A 15 -8.26 12.17 9.69
N GLY A 16 -9.19 12.41 8.77
CA GLY A 16 -9.70 13.72 8.39
C GLY A 16 -10.73 13.62 7.26
N GLU A 17 -11.28 14.76 6.84
CA GLU A 17 -12.15 14.85 5.67
C GLU A 17 -11.33 14.46 4.43
N ASP A 18 -11.68 13.33 3.80
CA ASP A 18 -10.98 12.73 2.66
C ASP A 18 -9.55 12.21 2.92
N TYR A 19 -9.11 12.13 4.19
CA TYR A 19 -7.80 11.57 4.55
C TYR A 19 -7.93 10.23 5.25
N PHE A 20 -7.22 9.23 4.73
CA PHE A 20 -7.25 7.86 5.24
C PHE A 20 -5.84 7.33 5.46
N ARG A 21 -5.63 6.66 6.59
CA ARG A 21 -4.43 5.89 6.90
C ARG A 21 -4.71 4.41 6.61
N LEU A 22 -3.91 3.83 5.74
CA LEU A 22 -4.00 2.42 5.37
C LEU A 22 -2.88 1.65 6.05
N GLU A 23 -3.23 0.52 6.66
CA GLU A 23 -2.28 -0.48 7.12
C GLU A 23 -2.45 -1.76 6.31
N VAL A 24 -1.37 -2.22 5.70
CA VAL A 24 -1.39 -3.36 4.78
C VAL A 24 -0.29 -4.34 5.17
N SER A 25 -0.67 -5.59 5.43
CA SER A 25 0.29 -6.66 5.64
C SER A 25 0.87 -7.11 4.30
N ALA A 26 2.16 -6.83 4.08
CA ALA A 26 2.91 -7.29 2.92
C ALA A 26 4.39 -7.54 3.32
N PRO A 27 4.70 -8.69 3.96
CA PRO A 27 6.00 -8.91 4.59
C PRO A 27 7.21 -8.79 3.65
N SER A 28 7.09 -9.24 2.40
CA SER A 28 8.18 -9.13 1.42
C SER A 28 8.49 -7.67 1.06
N LEU A 29 7.47 -6.82 0.93
CA LEU A 29 7.62 -5.39 0.64
C LEU A 29 8.14 -4.64 1.87
N ALA A 30 7.59 -4.92 3.06
CA ALA A 30 7.99 -4.25 4.30
C ALA A 30 9.49 -4.46 4.62
N ARG A 31 10.02 -5.66 4.38
CA ARG A 31 11.46 -5.95 4.56
C ARG A 31 12.38 -5.23 3.58
N GLN A 32 11.87 -4.86 2.40
CA GLN A 32 12.64 -4.20 1.34
C GLN A 32 12.43 -2.68 1.32
N ALA A 33 11.46 -2.17 2.08
CA ALA A 33 11.07 -0.77 2.06
C ALA A 33 12.19 0.14 2.59
N GLN A 34 12.32 1.31 1.95
CA GLN A 34 13.26 2.36 2.32
C GLN A 34 12.58 3.73 2.31
N PRO A 35 13.08 4.70 3.08
CA PRO A 35 12.55 6.07 3.06
C PRO A 35 12.57 6.68 1.65
N GLY A 36 11.49 7.38 1.29
CA GLY A 36 11.32 8.00 -0.03
C GLY A 36 10.73 7.09 -1.11
N GLN A 37 10.43 5.82 -0.79
CA GLN A 37 9.75 4.92 -1.70
C GLN A 37 8.22 5.02 -1.60
N PHE A 38 7.55 4.53 -2.65
CA PHE A 38 6.10 4.45 -2.75
C PHE A 38 5.70 3.11 -3.36
N VAL A 39 4.45 2.71 -3.15
CA VAL A 39 3.86 1.51 -3.74
C VAL A 39 2.79 1.87 -4.77
N GLN A 40 2.61 1.02 -5.78
CA GLN A 40 1.55 1.15 -6.77
C GLN A 40 0.40 0.21 -6.40
N LEU A 41 -0.66 0.75 -5.84
CA LEU A 41 -1.79 0.00 -5.28
C LEU A 41 -2.86 -0.27 -6.35
N LYS A 42 -3.33 -1.51 -6.43
CA LYS A 42 -4.52 -1.91 -7.21
C LYS A 42 -5.52 -2.57 -6.28
N CYS A 43 -6.75 -2.07 -6.24
CA CYS A 43 -7.85 -2.69 -5.51
C CYS A 43 -8.61 -3.65 -6.42
N GLY A 44 -8.83 -4.88 -5.95
CA GLY A 44 -9.61 -5.88 -6.69
C GLY A 44 -8.95 -6.39 -7.98
N GLU A 45 -9.68 -7.24 -8.68
CA GLU A 45 -9.23 -7.87 -9.93
C GLU A 45 -9.83 -7.20 -11.19
N THR A 46 -10.75 -6.25 -11.00
CA THR A 46 -11.43 -5.52 -12.08
C THR A 46 -10.51 -4.55 -12.83
N LEU A 47 -11.03 -4.03 -13.96
CA LEU A 47 -10.43 -2.94 -14.72
C LEU A 47 -10.91 -1.55 -14.27
N ASP A 48 -11.75 -1.49 -13.25
CA ASP A 48 -12.20 -0.24 -12.63
C ASP A 48 -11.81 -0.26 -11.16
N PRO A 49 -10.88 0.62 -10.72
CA PRO A 49 -10.12 1.59 -11.52
C PRO A 49 -9.02 0.94 -12.38
N LEU A 50 -8.83 1.45 -13.61
CA LEU A 50 -7.89 0.87 -14.59
C LEU A 50 -6.44 1.04 -14.18
N LEU A 51 -6.11 2.21 -13.63
CA LEU A 51 -4.76 2.58 -13.25
C LEU A 51 -4.51 2.29 -11.78
N ARG A 52 -3.28 1.85 -11.49
CA ARG A 52 -2.80 1.75 -10.11
C ARG A 52 -2.61 3.14 -9.52
N ARG A 53 -2.81 3.27 -8.21
CA ARG A 53 -2.58 4.52 -7.49
C ARG A 53 -1.22 4.47 -6.79
N PRO A 54 -0.30 5.42 -7.07
CA PRO A 54 0.91 5.55 -6.30
C PRO A 54 0.59 6.10 -4.90
N ILE A 55 1.00 5.38 -3.86
CA ILE A 55 0.84 5.79 -2.46
C ILE A 55 2.20 5.71 -1.77
N SER A 56 2.63 6.82 -1.17
CA SER A 56 3.89 6.89 -0.42
C SER A 56 3.84 6.00 0.82
N ILE A 57 4.98 5.38 1.15
CA ILE A 57 5.11 4.61 2.39
C ILE A 57 5.37 5.60 3.53
N HIS A 58 4.39 5.79 4.41
CA HIS A 58 4.54 6.65 5.59
C HIS A 58 5.32 5.98 6.71
N ARG A 59 5.08 4.68 6.94
CA ARG A 59 5.73 3.82 7.93
C ARG A 59 5.77 2.39 7.39
N TYR A 60 6.78 1.62 7.78
CA TYR A 60 6.83 0.17 7.55
C TYR A 60 7.44 -0.53 8.76
N GLU A 61 6.93 -1.74 9.04
CA GLU A 61 7.39 -2.61 10.12
C GLU A 61 7.75 -3.97 9.49
N PRO A 62 9.04 -4.37 9.46
CA PRO A 62 9.49 -5.55 8.73
C PRO A 62 9.29 -6.89 9.47
N GLU A 63 8.83 -6.85 10.73
CA GLU A 63 8.69 -7.99 11.65
C GLU A 63 7.25 -8.51 11.75
#